data_AF-A0A7J3WMG0-F1
#
_entry.id   AF-A0A7J3WMG0-F1
#
_cell.length_a   1.000
_cell.length_b   1.000
_cell.length_c   1.000
_cell.angle_alpha   90.00
_cell.angle_beta   90.00
_cell.angle_gamma   90.00
#
_symmetry.space_group_name_H-M   'P 1'
#
loop_
_entity.id
_entity.type
_entity.pdbx_description
1 polymer ?
#
loop_
_entity_poly.entity_id
_entity_poly.type
_entity_poly.pdbx_seq_one_letter_code
_entity_poly.pdbx_strand_id
1 'polypeptide(L)'
;MNRKYLAIIPLLMVVLAAPASAWGGHTHEVVTHEAILALDGNGCDVYFQHHDEIVRTSTLPDLWRACDDPRGDLIYHLSYPSGYGKAPQAAAYWYDLLVEDLAEGRYDEAALDAGVMSHYVGDALCALHTGPYVPVHGKIETWVNEIVVSLELSCQDTSYIEDVQQAVAERSLEASAL
;
A
#
# COMPACT_ATOMS: atom_id res chain seq x y z
N MET A 1 -37.85 -8.04 -10.97
CA MET A 1 -36.66 -7.17 -11.07
C MET A 1 -35.92 -7.24 -9.74
N ASN A 2 -35.03 -8.22 -9.57
CA ASN A 2 -34.27 -8.37 -8.33
C ASN A 2 -32.83 -7.96 -8.62
N ARG A 3 -32.49 -6.74 -8.17
CA ARG A 3 -31.14 -6.20 -8.14
C ARG A 3 -30.36 -7.06 -7.14
N LYS A 4 -29.60 -8.04 -7.65
CA LYS A 4 -28.61 -8.76 -6.86
C LYS A 4 -27.44 -7.79 -6.69
N TYR A 5 -27.28 -7.26 -5.49
CA TYR A 5 -26.06 -6.55 -5.11
C TYR A 5 -24.93 -7.58 -5.18
N LEU A 6 -24.09 -7.49 -6.21
CA LEU A 6 -22.74 -8.04 -6.17
C LEU A 6 -22.04 -7.26 -5.07
N ALA A 7 -22.03 -7.81 -3.85
CA ALA A 7 -21.13 -7.35 -2.81
C ALA A 7 -19.72 -7.73 -3.30
N ILE A 8 -19.05 -6.77 -3.92
CA ILE A 8 -17.59 -6.83 -4.11
C ILE A 8 -17.04 -6.68 -2.70
N ILE A 9 -16.52 -7.77 -2.16
CA ILE A 9 -15.92 -7.81 -0.83
C ILE A 9 -14.52 -7.25 -0.98
N PRO A 10 -14.21 -6.08 -0.42
CA PRO A 10 -12.85 -5.58 -0.44
C PRO A 10 -12.12 -6.17 0.76
N LEU A 11 -11.18 -7.07 0.47
CA LEU A 11 -10.24 -7.60 1.45
C LEU A 11 -8.98 -6.74 1.39
N LEU A 12 -8.85 -5.77 2.29
CA LEU A 12 -7.64 -4.97 2.45
C LEU A 12 -6.77 -5.58 3.56
N MET A 13 -5.50 -5.83 3.25
CA MET A 13 -4.55 -6.53 4.10
C MET A 13 -4.04 -5.69 5.26
N VAL A 14 -3.96 -6.29 6.45
CA VAL A 14 -3.27 -5.72 7.61
C VAL A 14 -1.93 -6.45 7.76
N VAL A 15 -0.82 -5.74 7.56
CA VAL A 15 0.53 -6.24 7.87
C VAL A 15 0.83 -5.94 9.34
N LEU A 16 0.83 -6.96 10.19
CA LEU A 16 1.27 -6.84 11.59
C LEU A 16 2.79 -7.04 11.70
N ALA A 17 3.48 -5.90 11.90
CA ALA A 17 4.82 -5.73 12.46
C ALA A 17 5.96 -6.66 11.98
N ALA A 18 6.45 -6.43 10.76
CA ALA A 18 7.89 -6.46 10.53
C ALA A 18 8.52 -5.19 11.16
N PRO A 19 9.80 -5.19 11.59
CA PRO A 19 10.41 -4.00 12.20
C PRO A 19 10.21 -2.80 11.28
N ALA A 20 9.70 -1.70 11.85
CA ALA A 20 9.52 -0.43 11.16
C ALA A 20 10.80 -0.04 10.42
N SER A 21 10.79 -0.31 9.13
CA SER A 21 11.91 -0.11 8.24
C SER A 21 11.46 0.79 7.10
N ALA A 22 12.43 1.48 6.52
CA ALA A 22 12.22 2.44 5.46
C ALA A 22 12.00 1.74 4.12
N TRP A 23 11.06 2.18 3.28
CA TRP A 23 10.70 1.46 2.06
C TRP A 23 11.28 2.16 0.84
N GLY A 24 12.10 1.46 0.08
CA GLY A 24 12.45 1.87 -1.29
C GLY A 24 11.69 1.03 -2.31
N GLY A 25 11.82 1.35 -3.61
CA GLY A 25 11.06 0.69 -4.67
C GLY A 25 11.04 -0.85 -4.60
N HIS A 26 12.17 -1.52 -4.40
CA HIS A 26 12.19 -2.98 -4.28
C HIS A 26 11.47 -3.50 -3.02
N THR A 27 11.52 -2.74 -1.93
CA THR A 27 10.76 -3.06 -0.71
C THR A 27 9.26 -3.01 -0.98
N HIS A 28 8.77 -2.03 -1.75
CA HIS A 28 7.35 -2.00 -2.15
C HIS A 28 6.99 -3.24 -2.96
N GLU A 29 7.80 -3.65 -3.94
CA GLU A 29 7.55 -4.86 -4.73
C GLU A 29 7.42 -6.10 -3.84
N VAL A 30 8.37 -6.30 -2.92
CA VAL A 30 8.40 -7.47 -2.04
C VAL A 30 7.22 -7.46 -1.05
N VAL A 31 6.93 -6.33 -0.42
CA VAL A 31 5.79 -6.25 0.52
C VAL A 31 4.46 -6.45 -0.22
N THR A 32 4.30 -5.87 -1.41
CA THR A 32 3.10 -6.08 -2.25
C THR A 32 2.96 -7.55 -2.66
N HIS A 33 4.06 -8.20 -3.07
CA HIS A 33 4.09 -9.62 -3.43
C HIS A 33 3.63 -10.51 -2.26
N GLU A 34 4.27 -10.36 -1.10
CA GLU A 34 3.94 -11.15 0.09
C GLU A 34 2.51 -10.88 0.56
N ALA A 35 2.03 -9.64 0.40
CA ALA A 35 0.65 -9.31 0.72
C ALA A 35 -0.35 -10.04 -0.19
N ILE A 36 -0.08 -10.14 -1.49
CA ILE A 36 -0.93 -10.91 -2.42
C ILE A 36 -0.90 -12.40 -2.08
N LEU A 37 0.27 -12.97 -1.80
CA LEU A 37 0.39 -14.39 -1.46
C LEU A 37 -0.37 -14.75 -0.18
N ALA A 38 -0.35 -13.85 0.81
CA ALA A 38 -1.08 -14.03 2.05
C ALA A 38 -2.61 -13.99 1.90
N LEU A 39 -3.14 -13.56 0.75
CA LEU A 39 -4.57 -13.65 0.43
C LEU A 39 -5.03 -15.07 0.06
N ASP A 40 -4.15 -16.09 0.12
CA ASP A 40 -4.36 -17.50 -0.30
C ASP A 40 -5.82 -17.99 -0.20
N GLY A 41 -6.52 -17.94 -1.35
CA GLY A 41 -7.91 -18.42 -1.51
C GLY A 41 -9.04 -17.49 -1.02
N ASN A 42 -8.73 -16.37 -0.37
CA ASN A 42 -9.70 -15.38 0.13
C ASN A 42 -9.71 -14.05 -0.65
N GLY A 43 -8.71 -13.80 -1.49
CA GLY A 43 -8.65 -12.64 -2.39
C GLY A 43 -9.47 -12.81 -3.68
N CYS A 44 -9.81 -11.71 -4.37
CA CYS A 44 -10.36 -11.78 -5.72
C CYS A 44 -9.35 -12.43 -6.69
N ASP A 45 -9.82 -13.30 -7.59
CA ASP A 45 -9.00 -13.95 -8.64
C ASP A 45 -8.13 -12.95 -9.42
N VAL A 46 -8.57 -11.69 -9.53
CA VAL A 46 -7.84 -10.58 -10.14
C VAL A 46 -6.46 -10.36 -9.52
N TYR A 47 -6.31 -10.44 -8.18
CA TYR A 47 -5.02 -10.25 -7.52
C TYR A 47 -4.00 -11.32 -7.94
N PHE A 48 -4.45 -12.55 -8.12
CA PHE A 48 -3.58 -13.65 -8.56
C PHE A 48 -3.33 -13.62 -10.06
N GLN A 49 -4.33 -13.24 -10.87
CA GLN A 49 -4.20 -13.18 -12.34
C GLN A 49 -3.34 -11.99 -12.79
N HIS A 50 -3.37 -10.88 -12.06
CA HIS A 50 -2.63 -9.65 -12.38
C HIS A 50 -1.47 -9.38 -11.40
N HIS A 51 -1.03 -10.41 -10.66
CA HIS A 51 0.02 -10.32 -9.65
C HIS A 51 1.23 -9.47 -10.08
N ASP A 52 1.84 -9.79 -11.22
CA ASP A 52 3.06 -9.12 -11.70
C ASP A 52 2.82 -7.65 -12.05
N GLU A 53 1.61 -7.32 -12.50
CA GLU A 53 1.21 -5.94 -12.77
C GLU A 53 1.15 -5.16 -11.46
N ILE A 54 0.42 -5.69 -10.47
CA ILE A 54 0.21 -5.06 -9.16
C ILE A 54 1.54 -4.83 -8.44
N VAL A 55 2.43 -5.84 -8.44
CA VAL A 55 3.77 -5.73 -7.84
C VAL A 55 4.59 -4.66 -8.55
N ARG A 56 4.56 -4.61 -9.88
CA ARG A 56 5.34 -3.61 -10.63
C ARG A 56 4.81 -2.20 -10.39
N THR A 57 3.49 -2.02 -10.40
CA THR A 57 2.86 -0.70 -10.28
C THR A 57 2.94 -0.12 -8.87
N SER A 58 3.25 -0.93 -7.86
CA SER A 58 3.51 -0.44 -6.48
C SER A 58 4.75 0.44 -6.34
N THR A 59 5.55 0.60 -7.39
CA THR A 59 6.69 1.53 -7.42
C THR A 59 6.40 2.82 -8.18
N LEU A 60 5.26 2.92 -8.87
CA LEU A 60 4.95 4.07 -9.74
C LEU A 60 4.91 5.41 -9.00
N PRO A 61 4.36 5.54 -7.78
CA PRO A 61 4.32 6.83 -7.11
C PRO A 61 5.69 7.47 -6.89
N ASP A 62 6.71 6.68 -6.56
CA ASP A 62 8.09 7.16 -6.46
C ASP A 62 8.63 7.66 -7.82
N LEU A 63 8.29 6.97 -8.91
CA LEU A 63 8.67 7.38 -10.26
C LEU A 63 7.94 8.65 -10.69
N TRP A 64 6.67 8.79 -10.34
CA TRP A 64 5.88 10.01 -10.53
C TRP A 64 6.52 11.18 -9.78
N ARG A 65 6.91 10.98 -8.52
CA ARG A 65 7.63 11.98 -7.72
C ARG A 65 8.94 12.39 -8.40
N ALA A 66 9.71 11.44 -8.90
CA ALA A 66 10.98 11.70 -9.59
C ALA A 66 10.80 12.47 -10.91
N CYS A 67 9.60 12.43 -11.50
CA CYS A 67 9.27 13.11 -12.75
C CYS A 67 8.40 14.37 -12.54
N ASP A 68 8.23 14.83 -11.29
CA ASP A 68 7.35 15.95 -10.92
C ASP A 68 5.88 15.77 -11.38
N ASP A 69 5.41 14.51 -11.49
CA ASP A 69 4.01 14.22 -11.75
C ASP A 69 3.21 14.42 -10.45
N PRO A 70 2.11 15.21 -10.47
CA PRO A 70 1.37 15.58 -9.27
C PRO A 70 0.77 14.40 -8.52
N ARG A 71 0.60 13.23 -9.16
CA ARG A 71 0.15 12.02 -8.47
C ARG A 71 1.18 11.57 -7.44
N GLY A 72 2.47 11.75 -7.70
CA GLY A 72 3.57 11.39 -6.80
C GLY A 72 4.04 12.51 -5.86
N ASP A 73 3.24 13.55 -5.63
CA ASP A 73 3.64 14.63 -4.71
C ASP A 73 4.01 14.04 -3.33
N LEU A 74 5.14 14.50 -2.77
CA LEU A 74 5.67 14.07 -1.47
C LEU A 74 4.60 14.07 -0.37
N ILE A 75 3.63 14.99 -0.40
CA ILE A 75 2.57 15.01 0.62
C ILE A 75 1.82 13.69 0.69
N TYR A 76 1.66 12.97 -0.42
CA TYR A 76 0.96 11.68 -0.47
C TYR A 76 1.81 10.51 0.05
N HIS A 77 3.11 10.69 0.24
CA HIS A 77 3.99 9.69 0.83
C HIS A 77 4.09 9.84 2.36
N LEU A 78 3.51 10.89 2.95
CA LEU A 78 3.69 11.19 4.38
C LEU A 78 2.42 11.00 5.18
N SER A 79 2.56 10.63 6.46
CA SER A 79 1.44 10.48 7.40
C SER A 79 1.86 10.73 8.84
N TYR A 80 1.94 12.00 9.24
CA TYR A 80 2.41 12.38 10.56
C TYR A 80 1.27 12.38 11.59
N PRO A 81 1.53 12.04 12.86
CA PRO A 81 0.54 12.17 13.94
C PRO A 81 -0.05 13.58 14.11
N SER A 82 0.65 14.60 13.63
CA SER A 82 0.17 15.98 13.60
C SER A 82 -0.95 16.25 12.58
N GLY A 83 -1.24 15.31 11.68
CA GLY A 83 -2.12 15.48 10.53
C GLY A 83 -1.44 16.05 9.28
N TYR A 84 -0.11 16.20 9.30
CA TYR A 84 0.67 16.55 8.11
C TYR A 84 0.89 15.31 7.24
N GLY A 85 0.76 15.45 5.92
CA GLY A 85 0.79 14.32 5.00
C GLY A 85 -0.61 13.86 4.59
N LYS A 86 -0.68 13.07 3.52
CA LYS A 86 -1.90 12.62 2.87
C LYS A 86 -1.86 11.15 2.42
N ALA A 87 -0.92 10.35 2.92
CA ALA A 87 -0.83 8.94 2.53
C ALA A 87 -2.12 8.13 2.80
N PRO A 88 -2.81 8.29 3.95
CA PRO A 88 -4.09 7.61 4.16
C PRO A 88 -5.17 8.02 3.16
N GLN A 89 -5.23 9.30 2.78
CA GLN A 89 -6.17 9.83 1.79
C GLN A 89 -5.83 9.32 0.38
N ALA A 90 -4.55 9.22 0.04
CA ALA A 90 -4.10 8.67 -1.22
C ALA A 90 -4.44 7.18 -1.32
N ALA A 91 -4.17 6.40 -0.28
CA ALA A 91 -4.55 5.00 -0.20
C ALA A 91 -6.06 4.79 -0.41
N ALA A 92 -6.90 5.59 0.27
CA ALA A 92 -8.34 5.53 0.11
C ALA A 92 -8.81 5.92 -1.29
N TYR A 93 -8.21 6.96 -1.89
CA TYR A 93 -8.54 7.38 -3.25
C TYR A 93 -8.28 6.27 -4.28
N TRP A 94 -7.09 5.65 -4.24
CA TRP A 94 -6.76 4.57 -5.17
C TRP A 94 -7.55 3.29 -4.90
N TYR A 95 -7.92 3.05 -3.65
CA TYR A 95 -8.84 1.98 -3.32
C TYR A 95 -10.25 2.21 -3.91
N ASP A 96 -10.76 3.44 -3.88
CA ASP A 96 -12.06 3.75 -4.48
C ASP A 96 -12.06 3.50 -6.00
N LEU A 97 -10.97 3.87 -6.69
CA LEU A 97 -10.76 3.58 -8.11
C LEU A 97 -10.69 2.07 -8.36
N LEU A 98 -9.92 1.34 -7.56
CA LEU A 98 -9.83 -0.12 -7.62
C LEU A 98 -11.22 -0.77 -7.52
N VAL A 99 -12.06 -0.33 -6.58
CA VAL A 99 -13.42 -0.86 -6.41
C VAL A 99 -14.29 -0.54 -7.63
N GLU A 100 -14.20 0.67 -8.18
CA GLU A 100 -14.91 1.08 -9.39
C GLU A 100 -14.50 0.23 -10.60
N ASP A 101 -13.21 0.07 -10.82
CA ASP A 101 -12.65 -0.68 -11.95
C ASP A 101 -12.96 -2.17 -11.87
N LEU A 102 -12.89 -2.76 -10.67
CA LEU A 102 -13.36 -4.13 -10.44
C LEU A 102 -14.85 -4.29 -10.73
N ALA A 103 -15.68 -3.30 -10.34
CA ALA A 103 -17.13 -3.34 -10.58
C ALA A 103 -17.47 -3.23 -12.07
N GLU A 104 -16.65 -2.55 -12.85
CA GLU A 104 -16.83 -2.35 -14.28
C GLU A 104 -16.08 -3.38 -15.15
N GLY A 105 -15.35 -4.31 -14.52
CA GLY A 105 -14.59 -5.37 -15.20
C GLY A 105 -13.33 -4.88 -15.90
N ARG A 106 -12.81 -3.72 -15.51
CA ARG A 106 -11.55 -3.12 -15.96
C ARG A 106 -10.37 -3.68 -15.16
N TYR A 107 -10.02 -4.94 -15.43
CA TYR A 107 -9.05 -5.64 -14.58
C TYR A 107 -7.61 -5.13 -14.73
N ASP A 108 -7.24 -4.59 -15.89
CA ASP A 108 -5.90 -4.01 -16.09
C ASP A 108 -5.76 -2.70 -15.30
N GLU A 109 -6.78 -1.84 -15.33
CA GLU A 109 -6.81 -0.61 -14.55
C GLU A 109 -6.91 -0.90 -13.05
N ALA A 110 -7.75 -1.85 -12.64
CA ALA A 110 -7.82 -2.32 -11.25
C ALA A 110 -6.45 -2.83 -10.75
N ALA A 111 -5.67 -3.52 -11.59
CA ALA A 111 -4.34 -3.98 -11.21
C ALA A 111 -3.34 -2.82 -10.99
N LEU A 112 -3.43 -1.77 -11.81
CA LEU A 112 -2.68 -0.54 -11.60
C LEU A 112 -3.08 0.10 -10.27
N ASP A 113 -4.38 0.27 -10.04
CA ASP A 113 -4.91 0.92 -8.84
C ASP A 113 -4.52 0.16 -7.56
N ALA A 114 -4.59 -1.17 -7.58
CA ALA A 114 -4.17 -2.01 -6.47
C ALA A 114 -2.68 -1.83 -6.12
N GLY A 115 -1.80 -1.77 -7.13
CA GLY A 115 -0.38 -1.56 -6.89
C GLY A 115 -0.11 -0.17 -6.32
N VAL A 116 -0.71 0.86 -6.90
CA VAL A 116 -0.55 2.24 -6.44
C VAL A 116 -1.14 2.45 -5.03
N MET A 117 -2.29 1.85 -4.74
CA MET A 117 -2.86 1.81 -3.39
C MET A 117 -1.88 1.15 -2.41
N SER A 118 -1.30 0.00 -2.77
CA SER A 118 -0.32 -0.71 -1.94
C SER A 118 0.91 0.15 -1.62
N HIS A 119 1.33 1.01 -2.54
CA HIS A 119 2.44 1.93 -2.30
C HIS A 119 2.13 2.89 -1.15
N TYR A 120 1.01 3.62 -1.24
CA TYR A 120 0.67 4.65 -0.23
C TYR A 120 0.26 4.06 1.12
N VAL A 121 -0.38 2.88 1.13
CA VAL A 121 -0.55 2.11 2.36
C VAL A 121 0.82 1.84 2.98
N GLY A 122 1.78 1.46 2.14
CA GLY A 122 3.11 1.13 2.57
C GLY A 122 3.88 2.27 3.21
N ASP A 123 3.92 3.40 2.53
CA ASP A 123 4.53 4.62 3.05
C ASP A 123 3.88 5.08 4.35
N ALA A 124 2.55 5.02 4.45
CA ALA A 124 1.85 5.37 5.69
C ALA A 124 2.27 4.50 6.89
N LEU A 125 2.69 3.25 6.64
CA LEU A 125 3.15 2.28 7.63
C LEU A 125 4.67 2.33 7.86
N CYS A 126 5.38 3.16 7.12
CA CYS A 126 6.82 3.35 7.23
C CYS A 126 7.14 4.43 8.27
N ALA A 127 7.84 4.08 9.37
CA ALA A 127 8.18 5.05 10.42
C ALA A 127 9.00 6.26 9.94
N LEU A 128 9.74 6.14 8.84
CA LEU A 128 10.48 7.27 8.26
C LEU A 128 9.57 8.30 7.57
N HIS A 129 8.33 7.92 7.26
CA HIS A 129 7.34 8.71 6.55
C HIS A 129 6.25 9.25 7.50
N THR A 130 6.31 8.87 8.78
CA THR A 130 5.38 9.34 9.82
C THR A 130 5.94 10.44 10.72
N GLY A 131 7.16 10.91 10.44
CA GLY A 131 7.81 11.98 11.19
C GLY A 131 8.72 12.85 10.33
N PRO A 132 9.29 13.92 10.90
CA PRO A 132 10.15 14.85 10.17
C PRO A 132 11.30 14.14 9.45
N TYR A 133 11.65 14.65 8.26
CA TYR A 133 12.77 14.13 7.48
C TYR A 133 14.07 14.06 8.30
N VAL A 134 14.77 12.93 8.18
CA VAL A 134 16.08 12.70 8.79
C VAL A 134 17.16 12.58 7.70
N PRO A 135 18.38 13.13 7.87
CA PRO A 135 19.41 13.08 6.83
C PRO A 135 19.86 11.68 6.37
N VAL A 136 19.54 10.64 7.14
CA VAL A 136 19.86 9.24 6.82
C VAL A 136 18.75 8.51 6.07
N HIS A 137 17.61 9.16 5.81
CA HIS A 137 16.39 8.55 5.27
C HIS A 137 16.65 7.63 4.06
N GLY A 138 17.18 8.19 2.97
CA GLY A 138 17.44 7.41 1.76
C GLY A 138 18.50 6.31 1.92
N LYS A 139 19.42 6.43 2.90
CA LYS A 139 20.39 5.35 3.20
C LYS A 139 19.71 4.16 3.87
N ILE A 140 18.74 4.42 4.75
CA ILE A 140 17.97 3.35 5.40
C ILE A 140 17.08 2.66 4.36
N GLU A 141 16.39 3.41 3.50
CA GLU A 141 15.56 2.82 2.42
C GLU A 141 16.40 1.96 1.46
N THR A 142 17.60 2.44 1.09
CA THR A 142 18.53 1.67 0.25
C THR A 142 18.97 0.39 0.95
N TRP A 143 19.33 0.47 2.23
CA TRP A 143 19.77 -0.70 2.99
C TRP A 143 18.64 -1.73 3.15
N VAL A 144 17.39 -1.28 3.38
CA VAL A 144 16.24 -2.18 3.48
C VAL A 144 15.99 -2.90 2.15
N ASN A 145 16.09 -2.21 1.01
CA ASN A 145 16.02 -2.87 -0.31
C ASN A 145 17.04 -4.02 -0.45
N GLU A 146 18.22 -3.93 0.16
CA GLU A 146 19.26 -4.98 0.08
C GLU A 146 18.92 -6.21 0.94
N ILE A 147 18.13 -6.05 2.00
CA ILE A 147 17.87 -7.12 2.97
C ILE A 147 16.41 -7.59 3.01
N VAL A 148 15.48 -6.91 2.35
CA VAL A 148 14.03 -7.16 2.49
C VAL A 148 13.65 -8.62 2.20
N VAL A 149 14.25 -9.24 1.18
CA VAL A 149 14.03 -10.66 0.83
C VAL A 149 14.57 -11.66 1.86
N SER A 150 15.41 -11.20 2.78
CA SER A 150 15.93 -12.00 3.90
C SER A 150 15.16 -11.78 5.20
N LEU A 151 14.22 -10.83 5.22
CA LEU A 151 13.34 -10.63 6.36
C LEU A 151 12.26 -11.72 6.34
N GLU A 152 12.00 -12.32 7.51
CA GLU A 152 10.82 -13.16 7.67
C GLU A 152 9.57 -12.27 7.66
N LEU A 153 8.90 -12.21 6.51
CA LEU A 153 7.60 -11.58 6.37
C LEU A 153 6.55 -12.66 6.62
N SER A 154 5.84 -12.56 7.75
CA SER A 154 4.72 -13.44 8.06
C SER A 154 3.44 -12.63 8.20
N CYS A 155 2.45 -12.90 7.36
CA CYS A 155 1.10 -12.42 7.61
C CYS A 155 0.51 -13.21 8.79
N GLN A 156 0.15 -12.50 9.87
CA GLN A 156 -0.38 -13.15 11.07
C GLN A 156 -1.90 -13.28 11.05
N ASP A 157 -2.63 -12.29 10.51
CA ASP A 157 -4.10 -12.29 10.45
C ASP A 157 -4.62 -11.37 9.33
N THR A 158 -5.76 -11.73 8.73
CA THR A 158 -6.53 -10.86 7.83
C THR A 158 -7.75 -10.30 8.56
N SER A 159 -8.04 -9.01 8.41
CA SER A 159 -9.24 -8.37 8.98
C SER A 159 -10.00 -7.56 7.94
N TYR A 160 -11.30 -7.43 8.12
CA TYR A 160 -12.13 -6.54 7.31
C TYR A 160 -11.92 -5.08 7.72
N ILE A 161 -11.94 -4.18 6.73
CA ILE A 161 -11.78 -2.74 6.92
C ILE A 161 -13.00 -2.03 6.32
N GLU A 162 -13.70 -1.23 7.12
CA GLU A 162 -14.86 -0.44 6.69
C GLU A 162 -14.47 0.88 6.03
N ASP A 163 -13.39 1.50 6.53
CA ASP A 163 -12.87 2.78 6.06
C ASP A 163 -11.35 2.67 5.89
N VAL A 164 -10.90 2.65 4.64
CA VAL A 164 -9.49 2.51 4.28
C VAL A 164 -8.67 3.69 4.79
N GLN A 165 -9.21 4.92 4.69
CA GLN A 165 -8.50 6.10 5.14
C GLN A 165 -8.27 6.04 6.65
N GLN A 166 -9.32 5.72 7.41
CA GLN A 166 -9.24 5.61 8.87
C GLN A 166 -8.29 4.48 9.27
N ALA A 167 -8.41 3.30 8.67
CA ALA A 167 -7.55 2.17 9.03
C ALA A 167 -6.07 2.45 8.75
N VAL A 168 -5.75 3.04 7.59
CA VAL A 168 -4.36 3.41 7.25
C VAL A 168 -3.85 4.49 8.20
N ALA A 169 -4.68 5.48 8.56
CA ALA A 169 -4.30 6.51 9.52
C ALA A 169 -4.02 5.94 10.93
N GLU A 170 -4.86 5.03 11.42
CA GLU A 170 -4.67 4.37 12.72
C GLU A 170 -3.37 3.57 12.75
N ARG A 171 -3.09 2.80 11.70
CA ARG A 171 -1.84 2.02 11.60
C ARG A 171 -0.61 2.88 11.42
N SER A 172 -0.74 4.03 10.76
CA SER A 172 0.33 5.01 10.68
C SER A 172 0.72 5.57 12.05
N LEU A 173 -0.26 5.77 12.95
CA LEU A 173 0.02 6.14 14.34
C LEU A 173 0.79 5.05 15.09
N GLU A 174 0.46 3.78 14.86
CA GLU A 174 1.20 2.65 15.42
C GLU A 174 2.65 2.63 14.92
N ALA A 175 2.87 2.83 13.61
CA ALA A 175 4.20 2.91 13.01
C ALA A 175 5.03 4.09 13.55
N SER A 176 4.37 5.18 13.95
CA SER A 176 5.00 6.36 14.55
C SER A 176 5.48 6.16 15.99
N ALA A 177 5.02 5.11 16.67
CA ALA A 177 5.32 4.84 18.07
C ALA A 177 6.59 3.97 18.27
N LEU A 178 7.24 3.57 17.17
CA LEU A 178 8.44 2.72 17.12
C LEU A 178 9.72 3.58 17.12
#